data_AF-A0A085ZBC9-F1
#
_entry.id   AF-A0A085ZBC9-F1
#
_cell.length_a   1.000
_cell.length_b   1.000
_cell.length_c   1.000
_cell.angle_alpha   90.00
_cell.angle_beta   90.00
_cell.angle_gamma   90.00
#
_symmetry.space_group_name_H-M   'P 1'
#
loop_
_entity.id
_entity.type
_entity.pdbx_description
1 polymer ?
#
loop_
_entity_poly.entity_id
_entity_poly.type
_entity_poly.pdbx_seq_one_letter_code
_entity_poly.pdbx_strand_id
1 'polypeptide(L)'
;MKIKNILKILLALFFLFSCKDGKKEPLPSGNGNEISNTESVEKTSIKALEKPAFKPYSDSFLKIEDALLNNHKMILDKKIFDQLYPKRDSVKTEIWECGNPFNWLDDKWMTKTYGKYNEDRDTYGDFDGKVTSIYTGNVQFDTNNHIVLFNTALSKGNEFKIKSYQIILNENTTLEEFQKFFPNLKKEELEHKNECRFRIGLENDGDDAFLFYFENGKLKSFNLWWLLC
;
A
#
# COMPACT_ATOMS: atom_id res chain seq x y z
N MET A 1 -40.82 -32.14 24.58
CA MET A 1 -40.04 -32.53 23.38
C MET A 1 -39.42 -31.27 22.80
N LYS A 2 -38.08 -31.17 22.80
CA LYS A 2 -37.34 -29.91 22.83
C LYS A 2 -37.18 -29.28 21.44
N ILE A 3 -37.32 -27.95 21.37
CA ILE A 3 -37.25 -27.02 20.21
C ILE A 3 -36.04 -27.23 19.26
N LYS A 4 -35.02 -27.99 19.68
CA LYS A 4 -33.81 -28.31 18.88
C LYS A 4 -34.06 -29.14 17.61
N ASN A 5 -35.22 -29.78 17.45
CA ASN A 5 -35.52 -30.61 16.28
C ASN A 5 -36.23 -29.87 15.13
N ILE A 6 -36.78 -28.66 15.36
CA ILE A 6 -37.46 -27.89 14.31
C ILE A 6 -36.44 -27.11 13.46
N LEU A 7 -35.34 -26.64 14.08
CA LEU A 7 -34.31 -25.86 13.39
C LEU A 7 -33.52 -26.68 12.35
N LYS A 8 -33.38 -27.99 12.55
CA LYS A 8 -32.68 -28.88 11.60
C LYS A 8 -33.48 -29.16 10.33
N ILE A 9 -34.82 -29.08 10.39
CA ILE A 9 -35.68 -29.27 9.22
C ILE A 9 -35.72 -28.01 8.35
N LEU A 10 -35.65 -26.82 8.97
CA LEU A 10 -35.59 -25.54 8.24
C LEU A 10 -34.25 -25.31 7.51
N LEU A 11 -33.13 -25.84 8.03
CA LEU A 11 -31.82 -25.69 7.39
C LEU A 11 -31.61 -26.61 6.18
N ALA A 12 -32.38 -27.69 6.06
CA ALA A 12 -32.29 -28.64 4.94
C ALA A 12 -33.04 -28.19 3.67
N LEU A 13 -33.97 -27.23 3.79
CA LEU A 13 -34.79 -26.76 2.67
C LEU A 13 -34.14 -25.64 1.84
N PHE A 14 -33.08 -25.00 2.33
CA PHE A 14 -32.40 -23.91 1.61
C PHE A 14 -31.35 -24.40 0.59
N PHE A 15 -30.98 -25.68 0.62
CA PHE A 15 -29.97 -26.26 -0.28
C PHE A 15 -30.51 -26.78 -1.63
N LEU A 16 -31.82 -26.65 -1.90
CA LEU A 16 -32.45 -27.21 -3.11
C LEU A 16 -32.88 -26.19 -4.17
N PHE A 17 -32.50 -24.91 -4.07
CA PHE A 17 -32.96 -23.87 -5.01
C PHE A 17 -31.86 -23.00 -5.65
N SER A 18 -30.65 -23.53 -5.84
CA SER A 18 -29.66 -22.88 -6.73
C SER A 18 -28.93 -23.90 -7.62
N CYS A 19 -29.66 -24.45 -8.59
CA CYS A 19 -29.11 -25.02 -9.82
C CYS A 19 -30.10 -24.70 -10.96
N LYS A 20 -29.77 -23.72 -11.79
CA LYS A 20 -30.38 -23.56 -13.11
C LYS A 20 -29.27 -23.55 -14.15
N ASP A 21 -28.82 -24.77 -14.49
CA ASP A 21 -28.19 -25.05 -15.77
C ASP A 21 -29.29 -25.18 -16.82
N GLY A 22 -29.41 -24.18 -17.69
CA GLY A 22 -30.26 -24.24 -18.87
C GLY A 22 -29.43 -24.57 -20.10
N LYS A 23 -29.42 -25.84 -20.52
CA LYS A 23 -29.05 -26.24 -21.89
C LYS A 23 -29.97 -27.34 -22.40
N LYS A 24 -30.19 -27.29 -23.73
CA LYS A 24 -30.79 -28.26 -24.70
C LYS A 24 -32.21 -27.88 -25.14
N GLU A 25 -32.58 -27.83 -26.43
CA GLU A 25 -32.14 -28.59 -27.64
C GLU A 25 -32.67 -27.90 -28.96
N PRO A 26 -32.50 -28.44 -30.19
CA PRO A 26 -32.31 -27.67 -31.44
C PRO A 26 -33.45 -27.78 -32.49
N LEU A 27 -33.41 -26.85 -33.45
CA LEU A 27 -33.92 -26.80 -34.85
C LEU A 27 -35.21 -27.55 -35.27
N PRO A 28 -36.00 -26.89 -36.16
CA PRO A 28 -36.01 -27.40 -37.54
C PRO A 28 -35.80 -26.32 -38.60
N SER A 29 -35.23 -26.78 -39.72
CA SER A 29 -35.00 -26.06 -40.98
C SER A 29 -36.29 -25.68 -41.72
N GLY A 30 -36.32 -24.49 -42.31
CA GLY A 30 -37.29 -24.10 -43.34
C GLY A 30 -36.71 -23.02 -44.23
N ASN A 31 -36.50 -23.34 -45.51
CA ASN A 31 -36.07 -22.43 -46.58
C ASN A 31 -37.16 -21.40 -46.93
N GLY A 32 -36.74 -20.20 -47.36
CA GLY A 32 -37.43 -19.46 -48.42
C GLY A 32 -37.75 -17.98 -48.16
N ASN A 33 -36.95 -17.13 -48.80
CA ASN A 33 -37.26 -15.81 -49.38
C ASN A 33 -37.15 -14.54 -48.50
N GLU A 34 -36.03 -13.85 -48.75
CA GLU A 34 -35.81 -12.40 -48.93
C GLU A 34 -36.93 -11.43 -48.55
N ILE A 35 -36.58 -10.41 -47.75
CA ILE A 35 -36.49 -8.99 -48.20
C ILE A 35 -35.68 -8.20 -47.16
N SER A 36 -34.69 -7.46 -47.66
CA SER A 36 -33.78 -6.57 -46.96
C SER A 36 -34.46 -5.54 -46.06
N ASN A 37 -33.90 -5.35 -44.86
CA ASN A 37 -33.65 -4.05 -44.25
C ASN A 37 -32.61 -4.24 -43.14
N THR A 38 -31.34 -4.31 -43.55
CA THR A 38 -30.21 -4.32 -42.63
C THR A 38 -29.90 -2.88 -42.26
N GLU A 39 -30.60 -2.34 -41.25
CA GLU A 39 -30.03 -1.26 -40.45
C GLU A 39 -28.83 -1.85 -39.72
N SER A 40 -27.64 -1.52 -40.21
CA SER A 40 -26.39 -1.83 -39.54
C SER A 40 -26.37 -1.08 -38.21
N VAL A 41 -26.74 -1.77 -37.13
CA VAL A 41 -26.37 -1.36 -35.77
C VAL A 41 -24.85 -1.34 -35.75
N GLU A 42 -24.31 -0.13 -35.85
CA GLU A 42 -22.90 0.15 -35.70
C GLU A 42 -22.50 -0.37 -34.33
N LYS A 43 -21.92 -1.57 -34.30
CA LYS A 43 -21.24 -2.09 -33.12
C LYS A 43 -20.06 -1.14 -32.91
N THR A 44 -20.28 -0.10 -32.11
CA THR A 44 -19.20 0.61 -31.45
C THR A 44 -18.43 -0.44 -30.66
N SER A 45 -17.35 -0.92 -31.28
CA SER A 45 -16.29 -1.66 -30.64
C SER A 45 -15.87 -0.82 -29.45
N ILE A 46 -16.29 -1.22 -28.25
CA ILE A 46 -15.68 -0.73 -27.02
C ILE A 46 -14.24 -1.19 -27.13
N LYS A 47 -13.35 -0.29 -27.58
CA LYS A 47 -11.91 -0.50 -27.50
C LYS A 47 -11.65 -0.91 -26.07
N ALA A 48 -11.26 -2.16 -25.87
CA ALA A 48 -10.76 -2.61 -24.59
C ALA A 48 -9.70 -1.60 -24.17
N LEU A 49 -9.91 -0.95 -23.03
CA LEU A 49 -8.96 0.00 -22.48
C LEU A 49 -7.65 -0.79 -22.33
N GLU A 50 -6.69 -0.56 -23.22
CA GLU A 50 -5.41 -1.26 -23.20
C GLU A 50 -4.83 -1.05 -21.80
N LYS A 51 -4.64 -2.16 -21.07
CA LYS A 51 -3.93 -2.08 -19.80
C LYS A 51 -2.57 -1.45 -20.11
N PRO A 52 -2.16 -0.39 -19.39
CA PRO A 52 -0.89 0.26 -19.65
C PRO A 52 0.21 -0.80 -19.66
N ALA A 53 1.05 -0.75 -20.69
CA ALA A 53 2.15 -1.68 -20.85
C ALA A 53 3.01 -1.65 -19.58
N PHE A 54 3.39 -2.84 -19.10
CA PHE A 54 4.29 -2.99 -17.97
C PHE A 54 5.56 -2.17 -18.20
N LYS A 55 5.85 -1.23 -17.29
CA LYS A 55 7.05 -0.40 -17.32
C LYS A 55 7.86 -0.68 -16.05
N PRO A 56 9.05 -1.29 -16.16
CA PRO A 56 9.98 -1.40 -15.03
C PRO A 56 10.30 -0.02 -14.46
N TYR A 57 10.50 0.03 -13.15
CA TYR A 57 11.00 1.20 -12.46
C TYR A 57 12.47 1.42 -12.85
N SER A 58 12.74 2.56 -13.50
CA SER A 58 14.06 2.89 -14.04
C SER A 58 14.79 3.95 -13.22
N ASP A 59 14.10 4.63 -12.31
CA ASP A 59 14.65 5.78 -11.60
C ASP A 59 15.58 5.30 -10.47
N SER A 60 16.63 6.07 -10.19
CA SER A 60 17.62 5.73 -9.16
C SER A 60 17.10 5.93 -7.73
N PHE A 61 16.02 6.70 -7.57
CA PHE A 61 15.41 7.05 -6.29
C PHE A 61 13.90 7.17 -6.43
N LEU A 62 13.16 6.99 -5.32
CA LEU A 62 11.72 7.12 -5.22
C LEU A 62 11.36 8.20 -4.20
N LYS A 63 10.86 9.34 -4.68
CA LYS A 63 10.39 10.41 -3.81
C LYS A 63 9.24 9.93 -2.92
N ILE A 64 9.23 10.37 -1.67
CA ILE A 64 8.20 10.00 -0.70
C ILE A 64 6.79 10.40 -1.16
N GLU A 65 6.65 11.48 -1.91
CA GLU A 65 5.36 11.98 -2.43
C GLU A 65 4.79 11.10 -3.56
N ASP A 66 5.65 10.34 -4.24
CA ASP A 66 5.26 9.43 -5.32
C ASP A 66 4.78 8.07 -4.81
N ALA A 67 5.04 7.77 -3.53
CA ALA A 67 4.60 6.57 -2.84
C ALA A 67 3.24 6.78 -2.13
N LEU A 68 2.47 5.70 -2.03
CA LEU A 68 1.24 5.63 -1.23
C LEU A 68 1.24 4.36 -0.39
N LEU A 69 0.69 4.47 0.82
CA LEU A 69 0.28 3.34 1.64
C LEU A 69 -1.24 3.27 1.62
N ASN A 70 -1.82 2.15 1.18
CA ASN A 70 -3.29 1.96 1.13
C ASN A 70 -4.01 3.11 0.40
N ASN A 71 -3.43 3.59 -0.71
CA ASN A 71 -3.86 4.78 -1.47
C ASN A 71 -3.83 6.13 -0.70
N HIS A 72 -3.16 6.19 0.45
CA HIS A 72 -2.93 7.42 1.21
C HIS A 72 -1.48 7.87 1.14
N LYS A 73 -1.25 9.19 1.27
CA LYS A 73 0.10 9.77 1.26
C LYS A 73 0.91 9.23 2.43
N MET A 74 2.22 9.09 2.24
CA MET A 74 3.16 8.70 3.30
C MET A 74 3.32 9.76 4.39
N ILE A 75 3.05 11.03 4.05
CA ILE A 75 3.00 12.16 4.99
C ILE A 75 1.58 12.71 5.01
N LEU A 76 0.99 12.82 6.20
CA LEU A 76 -0.37 13.28 6.42
C LEU A 76 -0.42 14.37 7.47
N ASP A 77 -1.31 15.34 7.30
CA ASP A 77 -1.70 16.19 8.41
C ASP A 77 -2.35 15.35 9.51
N LYS A 78 -2.09 15.67 10.78
CA LYS A 78 -2.66 14.92 11.91
C LYS A 78 -4.17 14.79 11.86
N LYS A 79 -4.86 15.84 11.42
CA LYS A 79 -6.32 15.85 11.26
C LYS A 79 -6.79 14.84 10.20
N ILE A 80 -6.09 14.74 9.07
CA ILE A 80 -6.43 13.80 8.00
C ILE A 80 -6.15 12.37 8.50
N PHE A 81 -5.03 12.16 9.17
CA PHE A 81 -4.69 10.87 9.76
C PHE A 81 -5.78 10.38 10.72
N ASP A 82 -6.25 11.22 11.64
CA ASP A 82 -7.29 10.84 12.60
C ASP A 82 -8.64 10.50 11.95
N GLN A 83 -8.93 11.05 10.76
CA GLN A 83 -10.11 10.68 9.98
C GLN A 83 -9.96 9.32 9.28
N LEU A 84 -8.77 9.04 8.76
CA LEU A 84 -8.47 7.79 8.06
C LEU A 84 -8.30 6.60 9.02
N TYR A 85 -7.70 6.86 10.19
CA TYR A 85 -7.35 5.86 11.19
C TYR A 85 -7.96 6.21 12.56
N PRO A 86 -9.29 6.12 12.71
CA PRO A 86 -9.98 6.52 13.94
C PRO A 86 -9.73 5.57 15.12
N LYS A 87 -9.20 4.37 14.85
CA LYS A 87 -8.84 3.37 15.88
C LYS A 87 -7.33 3.23 15.91
N ARG A 88 -6.79 3.06 17.11
CA ARG A 88 -5.36 2.87 17.37
C ARG A 88 -5.19 1.60 18.18
N ASP A 89 -4.29 0.73 17.75
CA ASP A 89 -3.96 -0.51 18.44
C ASP A 89 -3.05 -0.20 19.65
N SER A 90 -2.09 0.70 19.46
CA SER A 90 -1.27 1.24 20.54
C SER A 90 -0.67 2.60 20.17
N VAL A 91 -0.23 3.33 21.20
CA VAL A 91 0.46 4.63 21.07
C VAL A 91 1.60 4.65 22.08
N LYS A 92 2.78 5.10 21.65
CA LYS A 92 3.98 5.18 22.48
C LYS A 92 4.71 6.48 22.19
N THR A 93 5.07 7.23 23.23
CA THR A 93 5.87 8.45 23.09
C THR A 93 7.24 8.19 23.67
N GLU A 94 8.28 8.49 22.89
CA GLU A 94 9.67 8.33 23.27
C GLU A 94 10.46 9.59 22.92
N ILE A 95 11.58 9.78 23.61
CA ILE A 95 12.54 10.83 23.26
C ILE A 95 13.48 10.22 22.23
N TRP A 96 13.56 10.83 21.05
CA TRP A 96 14.56 10.49 20.05
C TRP A 96 15.81 11.30 20.37
N GLU A 97 16.89 10.61 20.73
CA GLU A 97 18.11 11.22 21.23
C GLU A 97 18.93 11.89 20.13
N CYS A 98 18.74 11.46 18.88
CA CYS A 98 19.43 12.03 17.74
C CYS A 98 18.62 11.77 16.46
N GLY A 99 18.64 12.73 15.53
CA GLY A 99 17.95 12.68 14.24
C GLY A 99 16.43 12.67 14.36
N ASN A 100 15.77 13.60 13.67
CA ASN A 100 14.32 13.62 13.58
C ASN A 100 13.86 14.05 12.18
N PRO A 101 13.15 13.19 11.42
CA PRO A 101 12.71 13.54 10.06
C PRO A 101 11.74 14.73 10.06
N PHE A 102 11.07 15.01 11.17
CA PHE A 102 10.22 16.19 11.33
C PHE A 102 11.01 17.50 11.29
N ASN A 103 12.31 17.48 11.58
CA ASN A 103 13.13 18.69 11.57
C ASN A 103 13.07 19.37 10.20
N TRP A 104 13.19 18.62 9.12
CA TRP A 104 13.18 19.17 7.77
C TRP A 104 11.86 18.94 7.04
N LEU A 105 11.09 17.89 7.36
CA LEU A 105 9.75 17.68 6.77
C LEU A 105 8.73 18.76 7.17
N ASP A 106 8.94 19.42 8.30
CA ASP A 106 8.01 20.39 8.87
C ASP A 106 8.71 21.66 9.39
N ASP A 107 9.84 22.03 8.78
CA ASP A 107 10.74 23.11 9.23
C ASP A 107 10.01 24.41 9.58
N LYS A 108 9.03 24.82 8.76
CA LYS A 108 8.26 26.05 9.02
C LYS A 108 7.46 25.96 10.33
N TRP A 109 6.83 24.83 10.61
CA TRP A 109 6.06 24.64 11.82
C TRP A 109 6.98 24.40 13.03
N MET A 110 8.04 23.61 12.84
CA MET A 110 9.07 23.38 13.84
C MET A 110 9.72 24.71 14.27
N THR A 111 10.08 25.56 13.30
CA THR A 111 10.65 26.89 13.55
C THR A 111 9.70 27.78 14.35
N LYS A 112 8.42 27.76 13.98
CA LYS A 112 7.39 28.56 14.66
C LYS A 112 7.12 28.07 16.09
N THR A 113 7.20 26.76 16.32
CA THR A 113 6.78 26.11 17.57
C THR A 113 7.92 26.00 18.57
N TYR A 114 9.13 25.72 18.09
CA TYR A 114 10.29 25.37 18.91
C TYR A 114 11.49 26.33 18.74
N GLY A 115 11.33 27.45 18.03
CA GLY A 115 12.40 28.43 17.80
C GLY A 115 13.28 28.08 16.60
N LYS A 116 14.47 28.68 16.44
CA LYS A 116 15.33 28.40 15.28
C LYS A 116 16.04 27.04 15.41
N TYR A 117 16.36 26.43 14.27
CA TYR A 117 17.28 25.30 14.22
C TYR A 117 18.65 25.69 14.79
N ASN A 118 19.21 24.80 15.60
CA ASN A 118 20.54 24.93 16.18
C ASN A 118 21.45 23.85 15.57
N GLU A 119 22.37 24.28 14.71
CA GLU A 119 23.32 23.39 14.03
C GLU A 119 24.21 22.61 15.01
N ASP A 120 24.60 23.22 16.15
CA ASP A 120 25.45 22.56 17.15
C ASP A 120 24.75 21.42 17.90
N ARG A 121 23.41 21.44 17.95
CA ARG A 121 22.58 20.44 18.63
C ARG A 121 21.80 19.54 17.68
N ASP A 122 21.91 19.79 16.38
CA ASP A 122 21.14 19.13 15.32
C ASP A 122 19.61 19.08 15.60
N THR A 123 19.08 20.16 16.18
CA THR A 123 17.68 20.22 16.63
C THR A 123 17.19 21.67 16.81
N TYR A 124 15.88 21.85 17.01
CA TYR A 124 15.27 23.14 17.31
C TYR A 124 15.42 23.50 18.80
N GLY A 125 15.61 24.78 19.09
CA GLY A 125 15.99 25.28 20.43
C GLY A 125 15.15 24.74 21.60
N ASP A 126 13.83 24.70 21.44
CA ASP A 126 12.88 24.25 22.47
C ASP A 126 12.28 22.86 22.18
N PHE A 127 12.80 22.14 21.18
CA PHE A 127 12.28 20.81 20.84
C PHE A 127 12.83 19.76 21.81
N ASP A 128 11.94 19.07 22.51
CA ASP A 128 12.28 18.13 23.58
C ASP A 128 12.52 16.69 23.09
N GLY A 129 12.62 16.50 21.76
CA GLY A 129 12.87 15.20 21.14
C GLY A 129 11.69 14.25 21.17
N LYS A 130 10.52 14.64 21.72
CA LYS A 130 9.40 13.71 21.85
C LYS A 130 8.76 13.43 20.50
N VAL A 131 8.80 12.16 20.13
CA VAL A 131 8.08 11.61 18.98
C VAL A 131 7.10 10.56 19.47
N THR A 132 5.89 10.59 18.92
CA THR A 132 4.86 9.60 19.24
C THR A 132 4.70 8.62 18.09
N SER A 133 4.95 7.35 18.35
CA SER A 133 4.61 6.26 17.44
C SER A 133 3.17 5.82 17.65
N ILE A 134 2.42 5.67 16.56
CA ILE A 134 1.03 5.22 16.51
C ILE A 134 0.99 3.91 15.71
N TYR A 135 0.47 2.86 16.33
CA TYR A 135 0.25 1.58 15.67
C TYR A 135 -1.23 1.40 15.35
N THR A 136 -1.53 1.06 14.11
CA THR A 136 -2.90 0.76 13.65
C THR A 136 -2.85 -0.14 12.41
N GLY A 137 -3.59 -1.25 12.42
CA GLY A 137 -3.80 -2.06 11.22
C GLY A 137 -2.51 -2.63 10.62
N ASN A 138 -1.58 -3.08 11.47
CA ASN A 138 -0.23 -3.54 11.09
C ASN A 138 0.66 -2.45 10.46
N VAL A 139 0.38 -1.18 10.74
CA VAL A 139 1.19 -0.04 10.31
C VAL A 139 1.64 0.75 11.54
N GLN A 140 2.91 1.14 11.54
CA GLN A 140 3.48 2.13 12.44
C GLN A 140 3.63 3.47 11.71
N PHE A 141 3.19 4.52 12.38
CA PHE A 141 3.40 5.91 12.01
C PHE A 141 4.10 6.64 13.14
N ASP A 142 4.83 7.69 12.84
CA ASP A 142 5.40 8.60 13.83
C ASP A 142 4.79 9.99 13.68
N THR A 143 4.73 10.76 14.78
CA THR A 143 4.18 12.12 14.75
C THR A 143 4.83 13.05 15.77
N ASN A 144 5.01 14.31 15.35
CA ASN A 144 5.31 15.47 16.20
C ASN A 144 4.03 16.19 16.69
N ASN A 145 2.86 15.55 16.56
CA ASN A 145 1.49 16.06 16.76
C ASN A 145 0.92 16.95 15.66
N HIS A 146 1.74 17.49 14.74
CA HIS A 146 1.26 18.32 13.63
C HIS A 146 1.15 17.51 12.33
N ILE A 147 2.22 16.79 11.97
CA ILE A 147 2.24 15.85 10.85
C ILE A 147 2.43 14.42 11.33
N VAL A 148 1.94 13.48 10.53
CA VAL A 148 2.06 12.04 10.74
C VAL A 148 2.81 11.46 9.56
N LEU A 149 3.90 10.77 9.85
CA LEU A 149 4.81 10.16 8.90
C LEU A 149 4.67 8.64 8.95
N PHE A 150 4.52 8.01 7.80
CA PHE A 150 4.65 6.57 7.66
C PHE A 150 6.03 6.10 8.12
N ASN A 151 6.09 5.06 8.96
CA ASN A 151 7.35 4.43 9.36
C ASN A 151 7.44 3.01 8.78
N THR A 152 6.55 2.11 9.18
CA THR A 152 6.66 0.69 8.81
C THR A 152 5.27 0.09 8.58
N ALA A 153 5.12 -0.81 7.61
CA ALA A 153 3.91 -1.62 7.46
C ALA A 153 4.25 -3.08 7.18
N LEU A 154 3.52 -3.99 7.84
CA LEU A 154 3.47 -5.38 7.38
C LEU A 154 2.68 -5.42 6.07
N SER A 155 3.15 -6.22 5.10
CA SER A 155 2.49 -6.40 3.81
C SER A 155 1.10 -7.04 3.95
N LYS A 156 0.87 -7.76 5.05
CA LYS A 156 -0.41 -8.37 5.38
C LYS A 156 -1.47 -7.30 5.67
N GLY A 157 -2.42 -7.18 4.74
CA GLY A 157 -3.51 -6.20 4.82
C GLY A 157 -3.11 -4.78 4.42
N ASN A 158 -1.90 -4.57 3.89
CA ASN A 158 -1.44 -3.27 3.42
C ASN A 158 -0.85 -3.35 2.01
N GLU A 159 -0.97 -2.25 1.27
CA GLU A 159 -0.38 -2.09 -0.05
C GLU A 159 0.54 -0.87 -0.12
N PHE A 160 1.71 -1.05 -0.74
CA PHE A 160 2.60 0.02 -1.16
C PHE A 160 2.40 0.28 -2.65
N LYS A 161 2.25 1.54 -3.05
CA LYS A 161 2.00 1.90 -4.44
C LYS A 161 2.89 3.04 -4.92
N ILE A 162 3.49 2.86 -6.09
CA ILE A 162 4.23 3.92 -6.81
C ILE A 162 3.30 4.49 -7.89
N LYS A 163 2.82 5.72 -7.70
CA LYS A 163 1.78 6.31 -8.57
C LYS A 163 2.21 6.38 -10.03
N SER A 164 3.43 6.83 -10.28
CA SER A 164 3.96 7.12 -11.62
C SER A 164 4.15 5.88 -12.48
N TYR A 165 4.33 4.70 -11.85
CA TYR A 165 4.57 3.43 -12.54
C TYR A 165 3.43 2.42 -12.39
N GLN A 166 2.37 2.77 -11.64
CA GLN A 166 1.25 1.87 -11.29
C GLN A 166 1.71 0.55 -10.65
N ILE A 167 2.86 0.55 -10.00
CA ILE A 167 3.38 -0.61 -9.27
C ILE A 167 2.64 -0.69 -7.95
N ILE A 168 2.11 -1.88 -7.62
CA ILE A 168 1.44 -2.18 -6.37
C ILE A 168 2.12 -3.40 -5.75
N LEU A 169 2.54 -3.27 -4.49
CA LEU A 169 3.23 -4.29 -3.73
C LEU A 169 2.41 -4.62 -2.48
N ASN A 170 2.21 -5.91 -2.20
CA ASN A 170 1.45 -6.40 -1.06
C ASN A 170 1.93 -7.81 -0.64
N GLU A 171 1.23 -8.46 0.28
CA GLU A 171 1.60 -9.81 0.78
C GLU A 171 1.71 -10.88 -0.32
N ASN A 172 1.06 -10.69 -1.47
CA ASN A 172 1.12 -11.65 -2.57
C ASN A 172 2.34 -11.45 -3.47
N THR A 173 2.99 -10.29 -3.41
CA THR A 173 4.18 -9.97 -4.19
C THR A 173 5.30 -10.94 -3.89
N THR A 174 5.73 -11.67 -4.92
CA THR A 174 6.90 -12.54 -4.87
C THR A 174 8.19 -11.75 -5.11
N LEU A 175 9.30 -12.33 -4.64
CA LEU A 175 10.64 -11.82 -4.93
C LEU A 175 10.87 -11.67 -6.45
N GLU A 176 10.47 -12.67 -7.23
CA GLU A 176 10.63 -12.68 -8.69
C GLU A 176 9.82 -11.58 -9.38
N GLU A 177 8.57 -11.35 -8.94
CA GLU A 177 7.75 -10.24 -9.44
C GLU A 177 8.35 -8.88 -9.07
N PHE A 178 8.82 -8.73 -7.83
CA PHE A 178 9.50 -7.51 -7.39
C PHE A 178 10.73 -7.21 -8.24
N GLN A 179 11.58 -8.21 -8.51
CA GLN A 179 12.77 -8.02 -9.35
C GLN A 179 12.43 -7.69 -10.81
N LYS A 180 11.25 -8.09 -11.32
CA LYS A 180 10.77 -7.62 -12.62
C LYS A 180 10.42 -6.14 -12.58
N PHE A 181 9.76 -5.67 -11.52
CA PHE A 181 9.44 -4.26 -11.33
C PHE A 181 10.70 -3.41 -11.14
N PHE A 182 11.72 -3.94 -10.45
CA PHE A 182 12.91 -3.21 -10.05
C PHE A 182 14.20 -3.94 -10.45
N PRO A 183 14.49 -4.07 -11.75
CA PRO A 183 15.59 -4.92 -12.24
C PRO A 183 16.99 -4.43 -11.85
N ASN A 184 17.12 -3.14 -11.53
CA ASN A 184 18.41 -2.52 -11.20
C ASN A 184 18.72 -2.52 -9.70
N LEU A 185 17.77 -2.90 -8.84
CA LEU A 185 17.99 -2.89 -7.40
C LEU A 185 18.82 -4.11 -6.98
N LYS A 186 19.80 -3.85 -6.12
CA LYS A 186 20.61 -4.90 -5.52
C LYS A 186 19.84 -5.57 -4.40
N LYS A 187 19.86 -6.91 -4.40
CA LYS A 187 19.38 -7.72 -3.29
C LYS A 187 20.42 -7.69 -2.18
N GLU A 188 19.99 -7.38 -0.97
CA GLU A 188 20.79 -7.45 0.25
C GLU A 188 20.37 -8.69 1.03
N GLU A 189 21.27 -9.65 1.19
CA GLU A 189 21.00 -10.83 2.03
C GLU A 189 21.06 -10.43 3.51
N LEU A 190 20.12 -10.92 4.31
CA LEU A 190 20.09 -10.70 5.76
C LEU A 190 20.69 -11.89 6.50
N GLU A 191 20.80 -11.79 7.82
CA GLU A 191 21.41 -12.84 8.67
C GLU A 191 20.70 -14.21 8.50
N HIS A 192 19.38 -14.19 8.30
CA HIS A 192 18.59 -15.38 8.05
C HIS A 192 18.60 -15.74 6.56
N LYS A 193 18.93 -17.00 6.24
CA LYS A 193 19.09 -17.50 4.86
C LYS A 193 17.87 -17.34 3.95
N ASN A 194 16.68 -17.22 4.54
CA ASN A 194 15.41 -17.07 3.83
C ASN A 194 14.90 -15.62 3.81
N GLU A 195 15.69 -14.67 4.31
CA GLU A 195 15.34 -13.26 4.37
C GLU A 195 16.29 -12.42 3.52
N CYS A 196 15.72 -11.43 2.84
CA CYS A 196 16.49 -10.44 2.10
C CYS A 196 15.77 -9.10 2.07
N ARG A 197 16.49 -8.06 1.67
CA ARG A 197 15.98 -6.71 1.55
C ARG A 197 16.35 -6.08 0.21
N PHE A 198 15.52 -5.16 -0.26
CA PHE A 198 15.87 -4.20 -1.30
C PHE A 198 15.75 -2.79 -0.74
N ARG A 199 16.62 -1.91 -1.22
CA ARG A 199 16.68 -0.50 -0.82
C ARG A 199 16.43 0.39 -2.04
N ILE A 200 15.56 1.39 -1.90
CA ILE A 200 15.37 2.47 -2.87
C ILE A 200 15.53 3.80 -2.13
N GLY A 201 16.55 4.59 -2.48
CA GLY A 201 16.77 5.91 -1.86
C GLY A 201 15.59 6.86 -2.10
N LEU A 202 15.36 7.79 -1.18
CA LEU A 202 14.34 8.85 -1.34
C LEU A 202 14.80 9.96 -2.29
N GLU A 203 16.12 10.11 -2.42
CA GLU A 203 16.79 11.04 -3.32
C GLU A 203 18.04 10.40 -3.91
N ASN A 204 18.62 11.08 -4.91
CA ASN A 204 19.84 10.60 -5.56
C ASN A 204 21.01 10.72 -4.59
N ASP A 205 21.74 9.62 -4.38
CA ASP A 205 22.89 9.52 -3.47
C ASP A 205 22.58 9.82 -1.98
N GLY A 206 21.30 9.82 -1.58
CA GLY A 206 20.89 9.97 -0.18
C GLY A 206 20.84 8.65 0.59
N ASP A 207 20.97 8.75 1.92
CA ASP A 207 20.90 7.60 2.83
C ASP A 207 19.45 7.20 3.17
N ASP A 208 18.54 8.15 3.24
CA ASP A 208 17.13 7.86 3.50
C ASP A 208 16.52 7.01 2.38
N ALA A 209 15.71 6.01 2.75
CA ALA A 209 15.25 5.03 1.79
C ALA A 209 13.94 4.33 2.16
N PHE A 210 13.25 3.86 1.13
CA PHE A 210 12.30 2.76 1.27
C PHE A 210 13.04 1.42 1.29
N LEU A 211 12.69 0.59 2.26
CA LEU A 211 13.22 -0.75 2.46
C LEU A 211 12.10 -1.77 2.25
N PHE A 212 12.34 -2.78 1.41
CA PHE A 212 11.39 -3.84 1.12
C PHE A 212 11.95 -5.17 1.61
N TYR A 213 11.33 -5.74 2.64
CA TYR A 213 11.78 -6.97 3.29
C TYR A 213 11.01 -8.16 2.75
N PHE A 214 11.75 -9.19 2.32
CA PHE A 214 11.21 -10.45 1.86
C PHE A 214 11.60 -11.57 2.82
N GLU A 215 10.68 -12.48 3.07
CA GLU A 215 10.90 -13.70 3.83
C GLU A 215 10.27 -14.86 3.05
N ASN A 216 11.02 -15.95 2.88
CA ASN A 216 10.58 -17.12 2.11
C ASN A 216 10.10 -16.75 0.68
N GLY A 217 10.74 -15.74 0.06
CA GLY A 217 10.40 -15.29 -1.29
C GLY A 217 9.11 -14.45 -1.41
N LYS A 218 8.50 -14.05 -0.30
CA LYS A 218 7.29 -13.19 -0.26
C LYS A 218 7.57 -11.89 0.48
N LEU A 219 6.95 -10.80 0.03
CA LEU A 219 7.05 -9.50 0.70
C LEU A 219 6.44 -9.61 2.11
N LYS A 220 7.24 -9.33 3.13
CA LYS A 220 6.87 -9.40 4.56
C LYS A 220 6.48 -8.02 5.10
N SER A 221 7.29 -7.02 4.80
CA SER A 221 7.07 -5.65 5.23
C SER A 221 7.77 -4.66 4.31
N PHE A 222 7.38 -3.41 4.42
CA PHE A 222 8.10 -2.29 3.83
C PHE A 222 8.21 -1.17 4.87
N ASN A 223 9.37 -0.54 4.90
CA ASN A 223 9.74 0.44 5.90
C ASN A 223 10.26 1.70 5.21
N LEU A 224 10.01 2.83 5.83
CA LEU A 224 10.69 4.07 5.57
C LEU A 224 11.83 4.17 6.59
N TRP A 225 13.05 4.15 6.07
CA TRP A 225 14.25 4.23 6.87
C TRP A 225 14.88 5.60 6.71
N TRP A 226 15.27 6.15 7.85
CA TRP A 226 15.93 7.43 7.98
C TRP A 226 17.29 7.19 8.60
N LEU A 227 18.34 7.77 8.03
CA LEU A 227 19.62 7.81 8.73
C LEU A 227 19.53 8.92 9.79
N LEU A 228 19.08 8.53 10.97
CA LEU A 228 19.04 9.38 12.15
C LEU A 228 20.33 9.10 12.91
N CYS A 229 21.43 9.76 12.51
CA CYS A 229 22.78 9.64 13.10
C CYS A 229 23.27 8.18 13.31
#